data_AF-A0A4S1FQE4-F1
#
_entry.id   AF-A0A4S1FQE4-F1
#
_cell.length_a   1.000
_cell.length_b   1.000
_cell.length_c   1.000
_cell.angle_alpha   90.00
_cell.angle_beta   90.00
_cell.angle_gamma   90.00
#
_symmetry.space_group_name_H-M   'P 1'
#
loop_
_entity.id
_entity.type
_entity.pdbx_description
1 polymer ?
#
loop_
_entity_poly.entity_id
_entity_poly.type
_entity_poly.pdbx_seq_one_letter_code
_entity_poly.pdbx_strand_id
1 'polypeptide(L)' 'MLPHVETPNSENVAACCDKLLAERGTGLLSMTEAIGELRRRTGTERSDADLAGLITKKAALLGVAVMAH' A
#
# COMPACT_ATOMS: atom_id res chain seq x y z
N MET A 1 -22.54 12.02 -8.21
CA MET A 1 -21.28 11.52 -8.80
C MET A 1 -20.18 12.48 -8.36
N LEU A 2 -19.65 12.31 -7.15
CA LEU A 2 -18.56 13.17 -6.64
C LEU A 2 -17.30 12.89 -7.46
N PRO A 3 -16.56 13.92 -7.90
CA PRO A 3 -15.30 13.69 -8.59
C PRO A 3 -14.38 12.99 -7.59
N HIS A 4 -13.91 11.80 -7.96
CA HIS A 4 -12.81 11.14 -7.30
C HIS A 4 -11.68 12.18 -7.27
N VAL A 5 -11.33 12.69 -6.09
CA VAL A 5 -10.19 13.59 -5.95
C VAL A 5 -8.94 12.74 -6.20
N GLU A 6 -8.56 12.65 -7.47
CA GLU A 6 -7.28 12.14 -7.95
C GLU A 6 -6.22 13.11 -7.40
N THR A 7 -5.93 12.99 -6.10
CA THR A 7 -4.72 13.57 -5.55
C THR A 7 -3.59 12.79 -6.23
N PRO A 8 -2.73 13.44 -7.05
CA PRO A 8 -1.76 12.72 -7.89
C PRO A 8 -0.79 11.86 -7.05
N ASN A 9 -0.59 12.22 -5.78
CA ASN A 9 0.18 11.41 -4.83
C ASN A 9 -0.58 10.17 -4.30
N SER A 10 -1.91 10.19 -4.24
CA SER A 10 -2.72 9.10 -3.71
C SER A 10 -2.85 7.92 -4.65
N GLU A 11 -3.08 8.20 -5.93
CA GLU A 11 -3.16 7.16 -6.95
C GLU A 11 -1.82 6.45 -7.12
N ASN A 12 -0.71 7.18 -7.09
CA ASN A 12 0.62 6.59 -7.15
C ASN A 12 0.90 5.66 -5.97
N VAL A 13 0.53 6.06 -4.75
CA VAL A 13 0.69 5.22 -3.55
C VAL A 13 -0.16 3.95 -3.67
N ALA A 14 -1.42 4.11 -4.07
CA ALA A 14 -2.34 3.01 -4.21
C ALA A 14 -1.89 2.01 -5.30
N ALA A 15 -1.49 2.49 -6.47
CA ALA A 15 -1.02 1.66 -7.57
C ALA A 15 0.33 0.99 -7.25
N CYS A 16 1.23 1.70 -6.56
CA CYS A 16 2.51 1.16 -6.15
C CYS A 16 2.35 0.05 -5.09
N CYS A 17 1.41 0.23 -4.15
CA CYS A 17 1.05 -0.80 -3.19
C CYS A 17 0.50 -2.06 -3.86
N ASP A 18 -0.41 -1.91 -4.83
CA ASP A 18 -0.95 -3.03 -5.61
C ASP A 18 0.18 -3.78 -6.32
N LYS A 19 1.10 -3.05 -6.96
CA LYS A 19 2.25 -3.64 -7.64
C LYS A 19 3.16 -4.38 -6.68
N LEU A 20 3.45 -3.78 -5.51
CA LEU A 20 4.28 -4.39 -4.48
C LEU A 20 3.67 -5.69 -3.94
N LEU A 21 2.36 -5.69 -3.68
CA LEU A 21 1.63 -6.86 -3.21
C LEU A 21 1.55 -7.94 -4.29
N ALA A 22 1.32 -7.56 -5.55
CA ALA A 22 1.32 -8.48 -6.69
C ALA A 22 2.70 -9.11 -6.95
N GLU A 23 3.79 -8.34 -6.80
CA GLU A 23 5.18 -8.82 -6.91
C GLU A 23 5.54 -9.79 -5.78
N ARG A 24 5.06 -9.54 -4.55
CA ARG A 24 5.32 -10.42 -3.39
C ARG A 24 4.45 -11.68 -3.42
N GLY A 25 3.29 -11.63 -4.08
CA GLY A 25 2.35 -12.75 -4.20
C GLY A 25 1.79 -13.19 -2.84
N THR A 26 1.71 -14.50 -2.60
CA THR A 26 1.21 -15.10 -1.35
C THR A 26 2.23 -15.08 -0.19
N GLY A 27 3.39 -14.47 -0.39
CA GLY A 27 4.41 -14.35 0.65
C GLY A 27 3.95 -13.42 1.78
N LEU A 28 4.22 -13.83 3.03
CA LEU A 28 3.99 -12.99 4.19
C LEU A 28 4.78 -11.68 4.06
N LEU A 29 4.08 -10.56 4.08
CA LEU A 29 4.67 -9.23 4.01
C LEU A 29 4.66 -8.60 5.40
N SER A 30 5.82 -8.15 5.89
CA SER A 30 5.88 -7.35 7.12
C SER A 30 5.37 -5.94 6.85
N MET A 31 4.49 -5.44 7.71
CA MET A 31 3.88 -4.12 7.55
C MET A 31 4.94 -3.01 7.46
N THR A 32 5.97 -3.04 8.31
CA THR A 32 7.06 -2.06 8.30
C THR A 32 7.85 -2.06 6.99
N GLU A 33 8.13 -3.24 6.43
CA GLU A 33 8.80 -3.38 5.13
C GLU A 33 7.93 -2.83 3.99
N ALA A 34 6.63 -3.15 4.02
CA ALA A 34 5.66 -2.68 3.04
C ALA A 34 5.60 -1.14 3.01
N ILE A 35 5.49 -0.54 4.19
CA ILE A 35 5.44 0.91 4.38
C ILE A 35 6.75 1.57 3.92
N GLY A 36 7.90 1.03 4.33
CA GLY A 36 9.21 1.55 3.95
C GLY A 36 9.44 1.53 2.44
N GLU A 37 9.07 0.43 1.79
CA GLU A 37 9.19 0.29 0.35
C GLU A 37 8.20 1.19 -0.39
N LEU A 38 6.97 1.33 0.10
CA LEU A 38 5.99 2.29 -0.44
C LEU A 38 6.51 3.72 -0.37
N ARG A 39 7.06 4.14 0.77
CA ARG A 39 7.67 5.47 0.93
C ARG A 39 8.83 5.66 -0.03
N ARG A 40 9.71 4.67 -0.19
CA ARG A 40 10.85 4.76 -1.13
C ARG A 40 10.40 4.87 -2.59
N ARG A 41 9.39 4.11 -3.02
CA ARG A 41 8.93 4.09 -4.41
C ARG A 41 8.07 5.31 -4.78
N THR A 42 7.32 5.83 -3.83
CA THR A 42 6.30 6.88 -4.09
C THR A 42 6.71 8.26 -3.60
N GLY A 43 7.71 8.36 -2.71
CA GLY A 43 8.06 9.60 -2.03
C GLY A 43 6.96 10.13 -1.11
N THR A 44 6.01 9.28 -0.71
CA THR A 44 4.84 9.72 0.07
C THR A 44 5.22 10.15 1.49
N GLU A 45 4.66 11.28 1.91
CA GLU A 45 4.81 11.82 3.27
C GLU A 45 3.68 11.37 4.22
N ARG A 46 2.81 10.46 3.76
CA ARG A 46 1.71 9.97 4.58
C ARG A 46 2.18 9.28 5.84
N SER A 47 1.37 9.41 6.88
CA SER A 47 1.57 8.71 8.14
C SER A 47 1.48 7.20 7.96
N ASP A 48 2.24 6.47 8.76
CA ASP A 48 2.33 5.01 8.71
C ASP A 48 0.98 4.34 8.95
N ALA A 49 0.08 4.95 9.73
CA ALA A 49 -1.29 4.48 9.91
C ALA A 49 -2.13 4.52 8.62
N ASP A 50 -1.99 5.56 7.80
CA ASP A 50 -2.69 5.66 6.51
C ASP A 50 -2.15 4.61 5.53
N LEU A 51 -0.83 4.47 5.48
CA LEU A 51 -0.16 3.48 4.64
C LEU A 51 -0.52 2.06 5.06
N ALA A 52 -0.53 1.76 6.36
CA ALA A 52 -0.97 0.48 6.90
C ALA A 52 -2.42 0.17 6.50
N GLY A 53 -3.33 1.13 6.65
CA GLY A 53 -4.72 0.96 6.23
C GLY A 53 -4.86 0.67 4.75
N LEU A 54 -4.08 1.36 3.91
CA LEU A 54 -4.05 1.14 2.46
C LEU A 54 -3.49 -0.23 2.08
N ILE A 55 -2.38 -0.64 2.71
CA ILE A 55 -1.75 -1.95 2.51
C ILE A 55 -2.70 -3.07 2.93
N THR A 56 -3.29 -3.00 4.12
CA THR A 56 -4.26 -4.00 4.60
C THR A 56 -5.43 -4.15 3.65
N LYS A 57 -5.99 -3.02 3.19
CA LYS A 57 -7.14 -3.05 2.27
C LYS A 57 -6.79 -3.70 0.93
N LYS A 58 -5.62 -3.40 0.36
CA LYS A 58 -5.18 -3.97 -0.93
C LYS A 58 -4.74 -5.43 -0.80
N ALA A 59 -4.06 -5.76 0.29
CA ALA A 59 -3.66 -7.13 0.57
C ALA A 59 -4.88 -8.04 0.73
N ALA A 60 -5.94 -7.57 1.40
CA ALA A 60 -7.20 -8.30 1.49
C ALA A 60 -7.88 -8.51 0.11
N LEU A 61 -7.78 -7.54 -0.80
CA LEU A 61 -8.28 -7.69 -2.17
C LEU A 61 -7.49 -8.71 -3.00
N LEU A 62 -6.19 -8.80 -2.78
CA LEU A 62 -5.28 -9.70 -3.49
C LEU A 62 -5.11 -11.07 -2.81
N GLY A 63 -5.69 -11.27 -1.63
CA GLY A 63 -5.53 -12.50 -0.84
C GLY A 63 -4.14 -12.66 -0.21
N VAL A 64 -3.42 -11.55 0.01
CA VAL A 64 -2.08 -11.52 0.61
C VAL A 64 -2.18 -11.36 2.12
N ALA A 65 -1.47 -12.20 2.87
CA ALA A 65 -1.38 -12.09 4.32
C ALA A 65 -0.31 -11.07 4.71
N VAL A 66 -0.72 -10.05 5.47
CA VAL A 66 0.19 -9.03 6.01
C VAL A 66 0.35 -9.26 7.51
N MET A 67 1.59 -9.33 7.98
CA MET A 67 1.88 -9.37 9.42
C MET A 67 2.16 -7.96 9.93
N ALA A 68 1.30 -7.50 10.84
CA ALA A 68 1.59 -6.37 11.71
C ALA A 68 2.20 -6.95 12.99
N HIS A 69 3.50 -6.75 13.19
CA HIS A 69 4.18 -7.02 14.46
C HIS A 69 4.23 -5.73 15.27
#